data_AF-A0A8B8DRL4-F1
#
_entry.id   AF-A0A8B8DRL4-F1
#
_cell.length_a   1.000
_cell.length_b   1.000
_cell.length_c   1.000
_cell.angle_alpha   90.00
_cell.angle_beta   90.00
_cell.angle_gamma   90.00
#
_symmetry.space_group_name_H-M   'P 1'
#
loop_
_entity.id
_entity.type
_entity.pdbx_description
1 polymer ?
#
loop_
_entity_poly.entity_id
_entity_poly.type
_entity_poly.pdbx_seq_one_letter_code
_entity_poly.pdbx_strand_id
1 'polypeptide(L)'
;MCRISSCCTTESHPLYAQFMRQLSGYIFQWSQEDIDILREATASQDRPVGMTVKGRTVEWATFKELALHCRRTTRPPEEIQRLIEDLLVVYSGQQGRDMLGTPLLDADRAKDMWDSQKRHAVCIQDPPGVTLYTKTGTLKKGTVVLPTFHCARGSTSLESFHLHLNRFIPGTAANDANFQAFFLEGLYRWNQDRASRILAAEAPLCHSYSGLLRHTVNELAQTVLGNPLDPSIHLPRAYTGELIGIEYLYSQTDRALQEIEEEEEEEELVP
;
A
#
# COMPACT_ATOMS: atom_id res chain seq x y z
N MET A 1 2.37 -7.11 -6.06
CA MET A 1 3.29 -6.88 -7.20
C MET A 1 4.55 -7.74 -7.13
N CYS A 2 5.24 -7.81 -5.98
CA CYS A 2 6.49 -8.59 -5.84
C CYS A 2 6.36 -10.12 -6.09
N ARG A 3 5.12 -10.65 -6.11
CA ARG A 3 4.88 -12.06 -6.45
C ARG A 3 4.91 -12.34 -7.94
N ILE A 4 4.64 -11.36 -8.80
CA ILE A 4 4.78 -11.55 -10.26
C ILE A 4 6.25 -11.47 -10.63
N SER A 5 7.05 -10.62 -9.99
CA SER A 5 8.50 -10.59 -10.25
C SER A 5 9.20 -11.91 -9.90
N SER A 6 8.61 -12.78 -9.06
CA SER A 6 9.20 -14.09 -8.78
C SER A 6 9.16 -15.05 -9.97
N CYS A 7 8.39 -14.77 -11.03
CA CYS A 7 8.49 -15.54 -12.27
C CYS A 7 9.64 -15.09 -13.18
N CYS A 8 10.27 -13.94 -12.89
CA CYS A 8 11.48 -13.50 -13.58
C CYS A 8 12.67 -14.40 -13.22
N THR A 9 13.49 -14.73 -14.21
CA THR A 9 14.70 -15.56 -14.03
C THR A 9 15.75 -14.85 -13.19
N THR A 10 15.92 -13.54 -13.39
CA THR A 10 16.81 -12.67 -12.59
C THR A 10 16.41 -11.21 -12.69
N GLU A 11 16.64 -10.45 -11.60
CA GLU A 11 16.45 -8.99 -11.59
C GLU A 11 17.49 -8.26 -12.45
N SER A 12 18.64 -8.89 -12.71
CA SER A 12 19.69 -8.36 -13.56
C SER A 12 19.39 -8.50 -15.06
N HIS A 13 18.26 -9.11 -15.44
CA HIS A 13 17.91 -9.31 -16.83
C HIS A 13 17.66 -7.95 -17.51
N PRO A 14 18.19 -7.69 -18.72
CA PRO A 14 18.07 -6.38 -19.38
C PRO A 14 16.63 -5.86 -19.53
N LEU A 15 15.67 -6.77 -19.71
CA LEU A 15 14.25 -6.45 -19.87
C LEU A 15 13.49 -6.29 -18.54
N TYR A 16 14.09 -6.63 -17.39
CA TYR A 16 13.40 -6.64 -16.10
C TYR A 16 12.81 -5.27 -15.75
N ALA A 17 13.60 -4.20 -15.88
CA ALA A 17 13.14 -2.84 -15.57
C ALA A 17 11.96 -2.40 -16.46
N GLN A 18 11.99 -2.76 -17.74
CA GLN A 18 10.91 -2.44 -18.67
C GLN A 18 9.63 -3.23 -18.34
N PHE A 19 9.77 -4.52 -18.06
CA PHE A 19 8.67 -5.38 -17.63
C PHE A 19 8.01 -4.84 -16.36
N MET A 20 8.79 -4.54 -15.32
CA MET A 20 8.28 -3.99 -14.05
C MET A 20 7.59 -2.64 -14.24
N ARG A 21 8.11 -1.78 -15.14
CA ARG A 21 7.49 -0.51 -15.50
C ARG A 21 6.12 -0.72 -16.16
N GLN A 22 6.01 -1.64 -17.12
CA GLN A 22 4.75 -1.96 -17.79
C GLN A 22 3.74 -2.58 -16.84
N LEU A 23 4.18 -3.55 -16.03
CA LEU A 23 3.35 -4.19 -15.00
C LEU A 23 2.74 -3.14 -14.05
N SER A 24 3.55 -2.18 -13.57
CA SER A 24 3.05 -1.10 -12.73
C SER A 24 2.04 -0.20 -13.47
N GLY A 25 2.26 0.12 -14.74
CA GLY A 25 1.35 0.92 -15.56
C GLY A 25 0.04 0.21 -15.95
N TYR A 26 0.02 -1.12 -15.95
CA TYR A 26 -1.19 -1.93 -16.14
C TYR A 26 -2.02 -2.04 -14.88
N ILE A 27 -1.42 -1.90 -13.70
CA ILE A 27 -2.17 -1.87 -12.44
C ILE A 27 -2.71 -0.45 -12.17
N PHE A 28 -1.90 0.57 -12.43
CA PHE A 28 -2.20 1.94 -12.07
C PHE A 28 -2.35 2.86 -13.28
N GLN A 29 -3.37 3.72 -13.24
CA GLN A 29 -3.49 4.89 -14.11
C GLN A 29 -3.15 6.16 -13.36
N TRP A 30 -2.56 7.11 -14.07
CA TRP A 30 -2.42 8.48 -13.61
C TRP A 30 -3.76 9.22 -13.74
N SER A 31 -4.02 10.15 -12.82
CA SER A 31 -5.13 11.09 -12.94
C SER A 31 -4.93 11.95 -14.19
N GLN A 32 -5.93 11.98 -15.07
CA GLN A 32 -5.87 12.78 -16.30
C GLN A 32 -5.81 14.27 -15.99
N GLU A 33 -6.57 14.72 -14.98
CA GLU A 33 -6.54 16.09 -14.47
C GLU A 33 -5.12 16.52 -14.08
N ASP A 34 -4.43 15.70 -13.27
CA ASP A 34 -3.08 16.03 -12.81
C ASP A 34 -2.06 15.99 -13.97
N ILE A 35 -2.26 15.09 -14.95
CA ILE A 35 -1.45 15.03 -16.16
C ILE A 35 -1.59 16.32 -16.97
N ASP A 36 -2.81 16.82 -17.14
CA ASP A 36 -3.07 17.99 -17.97
C ASP A 36 -2.43 19.24 -17.34
N ILE A 37 -2.52 19.40 -16.02
CA ILE A 37 -1.85 20.47 -15.29
C ILE A 37 -0.32 20.34 -15.40
N LEU A 38 0.24 19.13 -15.25
CA LEU A 38 1.68 18.91 -15.41
C LEU A 38 2.16 19.19 -16.84
N ARG A 39 1.32 18.89 -17.83
CA ARG A 39 1.61 19.15 -19.25
C ARG A 39 1.61 20.64 -19.54
N GLU A 40 0.64 21.39 -19.02
CA GLU A 40 0.60 22.85 -19.10
C GLU A 40 1.84 23.46 -18.45
N ALA A 41 2.18 23.03 -17.23
CA ALA A 41 3.38 23.47 -16.53
C ALA A 41 4.67 23.22 -17.33
N THR A 42 4.74 22.05 -17.99
CA THR A 42 5.89 21.68 -18.82
C THR A 42 5.96 22.49 -20.11
N ALA A 43 4.81 22.81 -20.72
CA ALA A 43 4.74 23.64 -21.93
C ALA A 43 5.07 25.11 -21.64
N SER A 44 4.70 25.61 -20.45
CA SER A 44 5.02 26.97 -19.99
C SER A 44 6.49 27.17 -19.58
N GLN A 45 7.26 26.09 -19.57
CA GLN A 45 8.66 26.14 -19.20
C GLN A 45 9.48 26.54 -20.43
N ASP A 46 10.25 27.63 -20.32
CA ASP A 46 11.23 28.01 -21.35
C ASP A 46 12.28 26.90 -21.47
N ARG A 47 12.02 25.91 -22.32
CA ARG A 47 13.00 24.91 -22.70
C ARG A 47 13.90 25.55 -23.76
N PRO A 48 15.23 25.50 -23.62
CA PRO A 48 16.08 25.78 -24.76
C PRO A 48 15.69 24.82 -25.89
N VAL A 49 15.29 25.40 -27.02
CA VAL A 49 15.01 24.67 -28.25
C VAL A 49 16.26 23.85 -28.60
N GLY A 50 16.14 22.52 -28.61
CA GLY A 50 17.21 21.67 -29.15
C GLY A 50 17.67 20.48 -28.31
N MET A 51 16.75 19.63 -27.84
CA MET A 51 17.14 18.27 -27.44
C MET A 51 16.20 17.23 -28.05
N THR A 52 16.13 17.23 -29.39
CA THR A 52 15.69 16.06 -30.16
C THR A 52 16.80 15.01 -30.12
N VAL A 53 16.72 14.11 -29.14
CA VAL A 53 17.57 12.90 -29.15
C VAL A 53 17.01 11.92 -30.17
N LYS A 54 17.62 11.91 -31.37
CA LYS A 54 17.61 10.81 -32.35
C LYS A 54 16.27 10.04 -32.49
N GLY A 55 15.23 10.69 -33.00
CA GLY A 55 14.04 10.01 -33.51
C GLY A 55 13.18 9.25 -32.48
N ARG A 56 13.42 9.44 -31.17
CA ARG A 56 12.51 8.97 -30.11
C ARG A 56 11.72 10.16 -29.59
N THR A 57 10.40 10.02 -29.47
CA THR A 57 9.54 10.99 -28.78
C THR A 57 10.14 11.22 -27.40
N VAL A 58 10.70 12.41 -27.14
CA VAL A 58 11.19 12.76 -25.82
C VAL A 58 9.99 12.72 -24.90
N GLU A 59 9.99 11.81 -23.92
CA GLU A 59 8.94 11.77 -22.90
C GLU A 59 8.86 13.16 -22.27
N TRP A 60 7.70 13.81 -22.40
CA TRP A 60 7.52 15.21 -21.99
C TRP A 60 7.67 15.38 -20.47
N ALA A 61 7.43 14.31 -19.71
CA ALA A 61 7.69 14.19 -18.29
C ALA A 61 8.35 12.84 -17.96
N THR A 62 9.22 12.84 -16.96
CA THR A 62 9.82 11.62 -16.41
C THR A 62 8.87 10.90 -15.47
N PHE A 63 9.09 9.60 -15.22
CA PHE A 63 8.33 8.86 -14.21
C PHE A 63 8.43 9.49 -12.81
N LYS A 64 9.59 10.06 -12.44
CA LYS A 64 9.78 10.74 -11.14
C LYS A 64 8.89 11.99 -11.03
N GLU A 65 8.79 12.77 -12.09
CA GLU A 65 7.91 13.95 -12.12
C GLU A 65 6.45 13.57 -12.05
N LEU A 66 6.02 12.55 -12.83
CA LEU A 66 4.67 12.01 -12.74
C LEU A 66 4.37 11.52 -11.32
N ALA A 67 5.28 10.76 -10.71
CA ALA A 67 5.11 10.24 -9.35
C ALA A 67 5.03 11.34 -8.28
N LEU A 68 5.68 12.49 -8.51
CA LEU A 68 5.67 13.62 -7.58
C LEU A 68 4.40 14.48 -7.69
N HIS A 69 3.91 14.68 -8.91
CA HIS A 69 2.86 15.67 -9.21
C HIS A 69 1.51 15.09 -9.59
N CYS A 70 1.45 13.81 -9.96
CA CYS A 70 0.24 13.15 -10.41
C CYS A 70 -0.19 12.06 -9.44
N ARG A 71 -1.47 12.07 -9.07
CA ARG A 71 -2.10 10.96 -8.34
C ARG A 71 -2.27 9.77 -9.30
N ARG A 72 -2.33 8.57 -8.73
CA ARG A 72 -2.70 7.36 -9.47
C ARG A 72 -3.91 6.70 -8.84
N THR A 73 -4.71 6.01 -9.63
CA THR A 73 -5.73 5.08 -9.15
C THR A 73 -5.50 3.69 -9.71
N THR A 74 -6.02 2.68 -9.05
CA THR A 74 -6.10 1.34 -9.63
C THR A 74 -7.08 1.30 -10.80
N ARG A 75 -6.78 0.46 -11.79
CA ARG A 75 -7.71 0.11 -12.86
C ARG A 75 -8.72 -0.92 -12.36
N PRO A 76 -9.89 -1.07 -13.02
CA PRO A 76 -10.83 -2.14 -12.74
C PRO A 76 -10.15 -3.53 -12.74
N PRO A 77 -10.54 -4.46 -11.84
CA PRO A 77 -9.91 -5.77 -11.72
C PRO A 77 -9.85 -6.56 -13.03
N GLU A 78 -10.92 -6.54 -13.82
CA GLU A 78 -11.03 -7.27 -15.09
C GLU A 78 -10.04 -6.72 -16.12
N GLU A 79 -9.85 -5.40 -16.14
CA GLU A 79 -8.87 -4.75 -17.00
C GLU A 79 -7.44 -5.08 -16.57
N ILE A 80 -7.16 -5.04 -15.26
CA ILE A 80 -5.85 -5.43 -14.71
C ILE A 80 -5.53 -6.88 -15.10
N GLN A 81 -6.49 -7.80 -14.94
CA GLN A 81 -6.29 -9.21 -15.25
C GLN A 81 -5.93 -9.40 -16.72
N ARG A 82 -6.73 -8.83 -17.63
CA ARG A 82 -6.47 -8.93 -19.07
C ARG A 82 -5.12 -8.35 -19.47
N LEU A 83 -4.79 -7.15 -18.98
CA LEU A 83 -3.53 -6.48 -19.34
C LEU A 83 -2.30 -7.24 -18.81
N ILE A 84 -2.38 -7.81 -17.61
CA ILE A 84 -1.28 -8.62 -17.06
C ILE A 84 -1.17 -9.95 -17.80
N GLU A 85 -2.29 -10.60 -18.14
CA GLU A 85 -2.26 -11.83 -18.93
C GLU A 85 -1.61 -11.60 -20.31
N ASP A 86 -2.01 -10.54 -21.01
CA ASP A 86 -1.40 -10.11 -22.27
C ASP A 86 0.11 -9.84 -22.10
N LEU A 87 0.50 -9.17 -21.00
CA LEU A 87 1.91 -8.90 -20.67
C LEU A 87 2.71 -10.19 -20.53
N LEU A 88 2.18 -11.16 -19.78
CA LEU A 88 2.85 -12.43 -19.51
C LEU A 88 2.99 -13.25 -20.78
N VAL A 89 1.99 -13.26 -21.67
CA VAL A 89 2.08 -13.91 -22.99
C VAL A 89 3.20 -13.29 -23.83
N VAL A 90 3.27 -11.96 -23.89
CA VAL A 90 4.29 -11.24 -24.67
C VAL A 90 5.71 -11.57 -24.16
N TYR A 91 5.93 -11.50 -22.85
CA TYR A 91 7.25 -11.73 -22.24
C TYR A 91 7.60 -13.21 -22.05
N SER A 92 6.66 -14.14 -22.21
CA SER A 92 6.96 -15.57 -22.32
C SER A 92 7.38 -15.96 -23.75
N GLY A 93 7.07 -15.11 -24.74
CA GLY A 93 7.45 -15.29 -26.14
C GLY A 93 8.81 -14.68 -26.50
N GLN A 94 9.01 -14.42 -27.79
CA GLN A 94 10.28 -13.91 -28.32
C GLN A 94 10.65 -12.52 -27.80
N GLN A 95 9.65 -11.68 -27.48
CA GLN A 95 9.90 -10.32 -26.99
C GLN A 95 10.44 -10.28 -25.55
N GLY A 96 10.26 -11.35 -24.79
CA GLY A 96 10.82 -11.48 -23.45
C GLY A 96 12.21 -12.09 -23.41
N ARG A 97 12.87 -12.30 -24.56
CA ARG A 97 14.22 -12.83 -24.65
C ARG A 97 15.23 -11.72 -24.90
N ASP A 98 16.40 -11.81 -24.27
CA ASP A 98 17.50 -10.89 -24.53
C ASP A 98 18.21 -11.19 -25.87
N MET A 99 19.29 -10.45 -26.17
CA MET A 99 20.07 -10.64 -27.40
C MET A 99 20.72 -12.04 -27.51
N LEU A 100 20.91 -12.73 -26.39
CA LEU A 100 21.48 -14.08 -26.32
C LEU A 100 20.39 -15.15 -26.30
N GLY A 101 19.11 -14.76 -26.37
CA GLY A 101 17.98 -15.67 -26.33
C GLY A 101 17.58 -16.13 -24.92
N THR A 102 18.22 -15.59 -23.87
CA THR A 102 17.89 -15.88 -22.47
C THR A 102 16.52 -15.29 -22.15
N PRO A 103 15.57 -16.09 -21.59
CA PRO A 103 14.25 -15.60 -21.28
C PRO A 103 14.22 -14.80 -19.97
N LEU A 104 13.46 -13.70 -19.97
CA LEU A 104 13.14 -12.94 -18.76
C LEU A 104 12.26 -13.76 -17.84
N LEU A 105 11.24 -14.42 -18.38
CA LEU A 105 10.25 -15.18 -17.61
C LEU A 105 10.48 -16.69 -17.77
N ASP A 106 10.35 -17.40 -16.66
CA ASP A 106 10.05 -18.83 -16.70
C ASP A 106 8.56 -18.99 -17.02
N ALA A 107 8.25 -19.52 -18.21
CA ALA A 107 6.88 -19.54 -18.75
C ALA A 107 5.93 -20.42 -17.93
N ASP A 108 6.38 -21.60 -17.49
CA ASP A 108 5.57 -22.52 -16.70
C ASP A 108 5.31 -21.92 -15.32
N ARG A 109 6.38 -21.39 -14.68
CA ARG A 109 6.25 -20.70 -13.39
C ARG A 109 5.40 -19.44 -13.48
N ALA A 110 5.46 -18.70 -14.58
CA ALA A 110 4.63 -17.51 -14.82
C ALA A 110 3.15 -17.88 -14.94
N LYS A 111 2.84 -18.97 -15.64
CA LYS A 111 1.47 -19.46 -15.80
C LYS A 111 0.87 -19.90 -14.46
N ASP A 112 1.56 -20.78 -13.73
CA ASP A 112 1.09 -21.29 -12.43
C ASP A 112 0.90 -20.16 -11.41
N MET A 113 1.86 -19.22 -11.40
CA MET A 113 1.79 -18.03 -10.58
C MET A 113 0.58 -17.17 -10.97
N TRP A 114 0.37 -16.91 -12.26
CA TRP A 114 -0.74 -16.06 -12.69
C TRP A 114 -2.11 -16.68 -12.39
N ASP A 115 -2.27 -17.98 -12.63
CA ASP A 115 -3.51 -18.69 -12.31
C ASP A 115 -3.87 -18.60 -10.83
N SER A 116 -2.86 -18.62 -9.95
CA SER A 116 -3.04 -18.44 -8.51
C SER A 116 -3.27 -16.99 -8.10
N GLN A 117 -2.62 -16.01 -8.75
CA GLN A 117 -2.63 -14.61 -8.31
C GLN A 117 -3.72 -13.75 -8.93
N LYS A 118 -4.28 -14.10 -10.10
CA LYS A 118 -5.25 -13.25 -10.82
C LYS A 118 -6.48 -12.85 -9.98
N ARG A 119 -6.91 -13.73 -9.07
CA ARG A 119 -7.99 -13.46 -8.09
C ARG A 119 -7.71 -12.25 -7.19
N HIS A 120 -6.45 -11.91 -6.96
CA HIS A 120 -6.04 -10.81 -6.10
C HIS A 120 -6.06 -9.44 -6.80
N ALA A 121 -6.49 -9.36 -8.07
CA ALA A 121 -6.74 -8.08 -8.74
C ALA A 121 -7.81 -7.23 -8.04
N VAL A 122 -8.77 -7.89 -7.36
CA VAL A 122 -9.79 -7.23 -6.54
C VAL A 122 -9.19 -6.72 -5.22
N CYS A 123 -8.25 -7.46 -4.62
CA CYS A 123 -7.62 -7.11 -3.34
C CYS A 123 -6.77 -5.83 -3.40
N ILE A 124 -6.28 -5.44 -4.58
CA ILE A 124 -5.39 -4.28 -4.73
C ILE A 124 -6.14 -3.00 -5.09
N GLN A 125 -7.47 -3.05 -5.22
CA GLN A 125 -8.27 -1.89 -5.60
C GLN A 125 -8.21 -0.79 -4.55
N ASP A 126 -8.22 0.45 -5.02
CA ASP A 126 -8.37 1.60 -4.12
C ASP A 126 -9.76 1.59 -3.49
N PRO A 127 -9.88 1.66 -2.16
CA PRO A 127 -11.17 1.65 -1.50
C PRO A 127 -11.96 2.93 -1.79
N PRO A 128 -13.28 2.84 -2.01
CA PRO A 128 -14.11 4.00 -2.32
C PRO A 128 -14.14 4.97 -1.14
N GLY A 129 -14.01 6.28 -1.44
CA GLY A 129 -14.05 7.34 -0.43
C GLY A 129 -12.78 7.49 0.43
N VAL A 130 -11.73 6.70 0.17
CA VAL A 130 -10.46 6.81 0.90
C VAL A 130 -9.45 7.59 0.06
N THR A 131 -8.95 8.69 0.61
CA THR A 131 -7.91 9.49 -0.05
C THR A 131 -6.53 8.90 0.23
N LEU A 132 -5.94 8.26 -0.78
CA LEU A 132 -4.61 7.64 -0.68
C LEU A 132 -3.45 8.61 -0.98
N TYR A 133 -3.74 9.84 -1.38
CA TYR A 133 -2.74 10.86 -1.71
C TYR A 133 -2.92 12.09 -0.83
N THR A 134 -1.89 12.40 -0.06
CA THR A 134 -1.83 13.62 0.75
C THR A 134 -1.00 14.66 0.02
N LYS A 135 -1.53 15.87 -0.15
CA LYS A 135 -0.76 17.00 -0.68
C LYS A 135 0.26 17.43 0.38
N THR A 136 1.55 17.28 0.09
CA THR A 136 2.64 17.66 1.01
C THR A 136 3.13 19.08 0.79
N GLY A 137 2.85 19.67 -0.36
CA GLY A 137 3.35 20.99 -0.71
C GLY A 137 3.03 21.37 -2.15
N THR A 138 3.76 22.36 -2.64
CA THR A 138 3.66 22.85 -4.01
C THR A 138 5.04 23.23 -4.55
N LEU A 139 5.27 22.99 -5.83
CA LEU A 139 6.47 23.42 -6.55
C LEU A 139 6.09 24.22 -7.79
N LYS A 140 6.77 25.32 -8.04
CA LYS A 140 6.57 26.11 -9.26
C LYS A 140 7.37 25.50 -10.41
N LYS A 141 6.71 25.24 -11.53
CA LYS A 141 7.32 24.75 -12.78
C LYS A 141 6.80 25.57 -13.95
N GLY A 142 7.71 26.27 -14.63
CA GLY A 142 7.33 27.30 -15.61
C GLY A 142 6.50 28.41 -14.95
N THR A 143 5.32 28.66 -15.49
CA THR A 143 4.37 29.63 -14.93
C THR A 143 3.35 29.00 -13.96
N VAL A 144 3.33 27.67 -13.84
CA VAL A 144 2.31 26.92 -13.10
C VAL A 144 2.85 26.47 -11.74
N VAL A 145 1.99 26.48 -10.71
CA VAL A 145 2.27 25.92 -9.38
C VAL A 145 1.65 24.53 -9.27
N LEU A 146 2.50 23.51 -9.20
CA LEU A 146 2.09 22.11 -9.14
C LEU A 146 2.02 21.61 -7.70
N PRO A 147 1.00 20.84 -7.32
CA PRO A 147 1.00 20.13 -6.04
C PRO A 147 2.10 19.06 -6.02
N THR A 148 2.66 18.81 -4.84
CA THR A 148 3.44 17.61 -4.57
C THR A 148 2.62 16.67 -3.70
N PHE A 149 2.64 15.38 -4.02
CA PHE A 149 1.87 14.39 -3.31
C PHE A 149 2.75 13.34 -2.64
N HIS A 150 2.28 12.84 -1.50
CA HIS A 150 2.76 11.62 -0.87
C HIS A 150 1.66 10.56 -0.93
N CYS A 151 2.02 9.33 -1.33
CA CYS A 151 1.08 8.23 -1.48
C CYS A 151 1.12 7.32 -0.24
N ALA A 152 -0.01 7.15 0.44
CA ALA A 152 -0.16 6.33 1.63
C ALA A 152 -0.22 4.82 1.35
N ARG A 153 -0.09 4.37 0.09
CA ARG A 153 -0.13 2.94 -0.29
C ARG A 153 1.06 2.11 0.23
N GLY A 154 2.07 2.73 0.86
CA GLY A 154 3.18 2.02 1.48
C GLY A 154 3.97 1.15 0.51
N SER A 155 4.37 1.70 -0.64
CA SER A 155 5.00 0.94 -1.73
C SER A 155 6.51 0.72 -1.57
N THR A 156 7.12 1.18 -0.48
CA THR A 156 8.56 0.95 -0.22
C THR A 156 8.73 -0.20 0.77
N SER A 157 9.77 -1.01 0.57
CA SER A 157 10.10 -2.13 1.46
C SER A 157 10.28 -1.65 2.91
N LEU A 158 10.92 -0.50 3.12
CA LEU A 158 11.16 0.12 4.43
C LEU A 158 9.88 0.55 5.15
N GLU A 159 8.78 0.77 4.42
CA GLU A 159 7.51 1.22 4.97
C GLU A 159 6.50 0.10 5.16
N SER A 160 6.87 -1.13 4.84
CA SER A 160 5.91 -2.23 4.84
C SER A 160 5.72 -2.80 6.25
N PHE A 161 4.45 -2.97 6.65
CA PHE A 161 4.09 -3.53 7.95
C PHE A 161 4.70 -4.92 8.20
N HIS A 162 4.86 -5.75 7.15
CA HIS A 162 5.41 -7.10 7.30
C HIS A 162 6.84 -7.15 7.87
N LEU A 163 7.67 -6.11 7.64
CA LEU A 163 9.00 -6.02 8.26
C LEU A 163 8.95 -5.73 9.76
N HIS A 164 7.80 -5.27 10.25
CA HIS A 164 7.59 -4.87 11.64
C HIS A 164 6.81 -5.92 12.43
N LEU A 165 6.26 -6.96 11.79
CA LEU A 165 5.54 -8.06 12.44
C LEU A 165 6.35 -8.70 13.57
N ASN A 166 7.65 -8.92 13.35
CA ASN A 166 8.54 -9.49 14.36
C ASN A 166 8.73 -8.62 15.61
N ARG A 167 8.34 -7.33 15.57
CA ARG A 167 8.35 -6.45 16.75
C ARG A 167 7.06 -6.53 17.57
N PHE A 168 5.98 -7.03 16.97
CA PHE A 168 4.66 -7.11 17.61
C PHE A 168 4.38 -8.48 18.21
N ILE A 169 5.00 -9.55 17.67
CA ILE A 169 4.83 -10.90 18.18
C ILE A 169 5.86 -11.14 19.30
N PRO A 170 5.43 -11.33 20.56
CA PRO A 170 6.34 -11.65 21.64
C PRO A 170 6.85 -13.08 21.48
N GLY A 171 8.16 -13.24 21.30
CA GLY A 171 8.81 -14.54 21.22
C GLY A 171 8.91 -15.13 19.81
N THR A 172 9.33 -16.39 19.72
CA THR A 172 9.58 -17.10 18.44
C THR A 172 8.45 -18.05 18.05
N ALA A 173 7.42 -18.19 18.89
CA ALA A 173 6.28 -19.07 18.67
C ALA A 173 5.03 -18.50 19.35
N ALA A 174 3.88 -18.64 18.68
CA ALA A 174 2.56 -18.35 19.21
C ALA A 174 1.57 -19.35 18.59
N ASN A 175 0.50 -19.69 19.31
CA ASN A 175 -0.63 -20.38 18.70
C ASN A 175 -1.39 -19.40 17.77
N ASP A 176 -2.29 -19.93 16.94
CA ASP A 176 -2.99 -19.15 15.91
C ASP A 176 -3.81 -17.98 16.47
N ALA A 177 -4.50 -18.22 17.60
CA ALA A 177 -5.36 -17.22 18.24
C ALA A 177 -4.54 -16.08 18.85
N ASN A 178 -3.48 -16.40 19.58
CA ASN A 178 -2.55 -15.43 20.13
C ASN A 178 -1.81 -14.66 19.03
N PHE A 179 -1.40 -15.35 17.96
CA PHE A 179 -0.79 -14.69 16.80
C PHE A 179 -1.73 -13.67 16.18
N GLN A 180 -3.01 -14.02 16.00
CA GLN A 180 -4.03 -13.10 15.49
C GLN A 180 -4.21 -11.89 16.42
N ALA A 181 -4.28 -12.10 17.73
CA ALA A 181 -4.38 -11.00 18.71
C ALA A 181 -3.18 -10.04 18.63
N PHE A 182 -1.95 -10.56 18.66
CA PHE A 182 -0.73 -9.75 18.53
C PHE A 182 -0.65 -9.01 17.19
N PHE A 183 -1.07 -9.68 16.11
CA PHE A 183 -1.14 -9.08 14.78
C PHE A 183 -2.10 -7.89 14.74
N LEU A 184 -3.31 -8.04 15.30
CA LEU A 184 -4.33 -6.99 15.34
C LEU A 184 -3.89 -5.80 16.20
N GLU A 185 -3.32 -6.06 17.39
CA GLU A 185 -2.77 -5.00 18.24
C GLU A 185 -1.63 -4.27 17.53
N GLY A 186 -0.70 -5.01 16.93
CA GLY A 186 0.42 -4.44 16.18
C GLY A 186 -0.03 -3.58 15.00
N LEU A 187 -1.05 -4.04 14.26
CA LEU A 187 -1.63 -3.32 13.14
C LEU A 187 -2.30 -2.02 13.60
N TYR A 188 -3.05 -2.07 14.70
CA TYR A 188 -3.68 -0.89 15.28
C TYR A 188 -2.64 0.17 15.67
N ARG A 189 -1.61 -0.23 16.41
CA ARG A 189 -0.50 0.64 16.84
C ARG A 189 0.24 1.25 15.64
N TRP A 190 0.56 0.41 14.66
CA TRP A 190 1.18 0.84 13.42
C TRP A 190 0.36 1.89 12.67
N ASN A 191 -0.95 1.68 12.56
CA ASN A 191 -1.85 2.61 11.88
C ASN A 191 -1.92 3.96 12.63
N GLN A 192 -1.94 3.96 13.96
CA GLN A 192 -1.88 5.19 14.76
C GLN A 192 -0.57 5.97 14.54
N ASP A 193 0.57 5.28 14.55
CA ASP A 193 1.88 5.88 14.32
C ASP A 193 2.00 6.49 12.93
N ARG A 194 1.41 5.87 11.91
CA ARG A 194 1.41 6.44 10.56
C ARG A 194 0.44 7.60 10.42
N ALA A 195 -0.73 7.53 11.03
CA ALA A 195 -1.71 8.61 10.99
C ALA A 195 -1.13 9.90 11.59
N SER A 196 -0.44 9.82 12.74
CA SER A 196 0.20 10.97 13.38
C SER A 196 1.31 11.59 12.51
N ARG A 197 2.12 10.76 11.84
CA ARG A 197 3.18 11.21 10.91
C ARG A 197 2.64 11.90 9.66
N ILE A 198 1.50 11.44 9.12
CA ILE A 198 0.91 12.00 7.89
C ILE A 198 0.35 13.40 8.15
N LEU A 199 -0.25 13.64 9.31
CA LEU A 199 -0.92 14.89 9.63
C LEU A 199 0.02 15.99 10.13
N ALA A 200 1.32 15.70 10.29
CA ALA A 200 2.26 16.57 11.03
C ALA A 200 1.65 17.04 12.37
N ALA A 201 0.86 16.16 13.00
CA ALA A 201 0.13 16.50 14.22
C ALA A 201 1.14 16.70 15.35
N GLU A 202 0.85 17.68 16.22
CA GLU A 202 1.59 17.84 17.47
C GLU A 202 1.54 16.52 18.26
N ALA A 203 2.61 16.24 19.01
CA ALA A 203 2.70 15.01 19.79
C ALA A 203 1.47 14.90 20.72
N PRO A 204 0.80 13.74 20.76
CA PRO A 204 -0.40 13.60 21.58
C PRO A 204 -0.06 13.79 23.06
N LEU A 205 -0.94 14.50 23.78
CA LEU A 205 -0.84 14.71 25.24
C LEU A 205 -0.81 13.40 26.03
N CYS A 206 -1.40 12.33 25.48
CA CYS A 206 -1.40 10.99 26.06
C CYS A 206 -0.71 9.99 25.11
N HIS A 207 0.43 9.43 25.56
CA HIS A 207 1.18 8.40 24.83
C HIS A 207 0.69 6.98 25.16
N SER A 208 -0.61 6.72 25.00
CA SER A 208 -1.17 5.38 25.16
C SER A 208 -1.70 4.85 23.83
N TYR A 209 -1.52 3.55 23.59
CA TYR A 209 -2.20 2.84 22.50
C TYR A 209 -3.53 2.24 22.93
N SER A 210 -3.86 2.23 24.23
CA SER A 210 -5.16 1.71 24.69
C SER A 210 -6.26 2.70 24.33
N GLY A 211 -7.07 2.35 23.32
CA GLY A 211 -8.22 3.16 22.91
C GLY A 211 -9.24 3.35 24.05
N LEU A 212 -9.46 2.31 24.85
CA LEU A 212 -10.32 2.37 26.04
C LEU A 212 -9.77 3.38 27.05
N LEU A 213 -8.49 3.26 27.42
CA LEU A 213 -7.89 4.16 28.40
C LEU A 213 -7.97 5.62 27.94
N ARG A 214 -7.64 5.89 26.67
CA ARG A 214 -7.70 7.25 26.14
C ARG A 214 -9.13 7.80 26.12
N HIS A 215 -10.11 6.96 25.78
CA HIS A 215 -11.52 7.35 25.81
C HIS A 215 -11.99 7.66 27.24
N THR A 216 -11.74 6.77 28.20
CA THR A 216 -12.09 6.97 29.61
C THR A 216 -11.44 8.23 30.17
N VAL A 217 -10.16 8.47 29.88
CA VAL A 217 -9.46 9.70 30.28
C VAL A 217 -10.12 10.94 29.70
N ASN A 218 -10.55 10.91 28.44
CA ASN A 218 -11.27 12.02 27.82
C ASN A 218 -12.64 12.27 28.46
N GLU A 219 -13.41 11.23 28.77
CA GLU A 219 -14.70 11.37 29.45
C GLU A 219 -14.54 11.96 30.86
N LEU A 220 -13.53 11.49 31.60
CA LEU A 220 -13.19 12.04 32.91
C LEU A 220 -12.75 13.50 32.82
N ALA A 221 -11.92 13.84 31.83
CA ALA A 221 -11.50 15.23 31.60
C ALA A 221 -12.68 16.13 31.22
N GLN A 222 -13.59 15.67 30.37
CA GLN A 222 -14.81 16.39 30.05
C GLN A 222 -15.67 16.64 31.31
N THR A 223 -15.76 15.65 32.18
CA THR A 223 -16.54 15.72 33.43
C THR A 223 -15.90 16.69 34.45
N VAL A 224 -14.58 16.63 34.62
CA VAL A 224 -13.85 17.38 35.67
C VAL A 224 -13.44 18.77 35.20
N LEU A 225 -12.95 18.90 33.97
CA LEU A 225 -12.36 20.13 33.42
C LEU A 225 -13.28 20.85 32.43
N GLY A 226 -14.41 20.22 32.05
CA GLY A 226 -15.35 20.77 31.07
C GLY A 226 -14.89 20.68 29.61
N ASN A 227 -13.72 20.12 29.34
CA ASN A 227 -13.15 19.95 27.99
C ASN A 227 -12.39 18.61 27.88
N PRO A 228 -12.40 17.93 26.72
CA PRO A 228 -11.65 16.69 26.53
C PRO A 228 -10.15 17.00 26.33
N LEU A 229 -9.26 16.09 26.76
CA LEU A 229 -7.81 16.26 26.59
C LEU A 229 -7.36 16.05 25.14
N ASP A 230 -8.05 15.18 24.41
CA ASP A 230 -7.79 14.91 22.99
C ASP A 230 -9.13 14.87 22.22
N PRO A 231 -9.60 16.01 21.68
CA PRO A 231 -10.85 16.08 20.92
C PRO A 231 -10.84 15.26 19.62
N SER A 232 -9.66 14.84 19.15
CA SER A 232 -9.50 14.10 17.90
C SER A 232 -9.69 12.58 18.06
N ILE A 233 -9.89 12.11 19.29
CA ILE A 233 -10.12 10.68 19.54
C ILE A 233 -11.45 10.26 18.95
N HIS A 234 -11.37 9.27 18.08
CA HIS A 234 -12.51 8.56 17.57
C HIS A 234 -12.51 7.13 18.10
N LEU A 235 -13.68 6.66 18.54
CA LEU A 235 -13.87 5.26 18.90
C LEU A 235 -13.61 4.36 17.67
N PRO A 236 -13.15 3.12 17.88
CA PRO A 236 -13.07 2.14 16.81
C PRO A 236 -14.40 2.05 16.07
N ARG A 237 -14.34 1.99 14.73
CA ARG A 237 -15.55 1.77 13.93
C ARG A 237 -16.08 0.36 14.18
N ALA A 238 -17.37 0.18 13.93
CA ALA A 238 -17.98 -1.14 13.93
C ALA A 238 -17.19 -2.10 13.01
N TYR A 239 -16.97 -3.32 13.49
CA TYR A 239 -16.32 -4.36 12.72
C TYR A 239 -17.13 -4.64 11.45
N THR A 240 -16.46 -4.63 10.29
CA THR A 240 -17.08 -4.76 8.97
C THR A 240 -17.24 -6.20 8.51
N GLY A 241 -16.74 -7.17 9.28
CA GLY A 241 -16.63 -8.57 8.83
C GLY A 241 -15.42 -8.85 7.95
N GLU A 242 -14.52 -7.88 7.77
CA GLU A 242 -13.28 -8.07 7.01
C GLU A 242 -12.35 -9.04 7.73
N LEU A 243 -12.08 -10.19 7.10
CA LEU A 243 -11.14 -11.17 7.62
C LEU A 243 -9.71 -10.72 7.32
N ILE A 244 -8.84 -10.72 8.33
CA ILE A 244 -7.44 -10.36 8.20
C ILE A 244 -6.54 -11.39 8.90
N GLY A 245 -5.27 -11.49 8.52
CA GLY A 245 -4.30 -12.35 9.20
C GLY A 245 -4.67 -13.84 9.10
N ILE A 246 -4.69 -14.52 10.24
CA ILE A 246 -4.99 -15.95 10.34
C ILE A 246 -6.45 -16.25 10.00
N GLU A 247 -7.39 -15.36 10.36
CA GLU A 247 -8.81 -15.53 10.01
C GLU A 247 -9.01 -15.60 8.50
N TYR A 248 -8.33 -14.71 7.76
CA TYR A 248 -8.34 -14.74 6.30
C TYR A 248 -7.71 -16.03 5.76
N LEU A 249 -6.55 -16.43 6.29
CA LEU A 249 -5.88 -17.66 5.87
C LEU A 249 -6.78 -18.89 6.08
N TYR A 250 -7.46 -18.96 7.22
CA TYR A 250 -8.30 -20.09 7.59
C TYR A 250 -9.56 -20.18 6.74
N SER A 251 -10.14 -19.03 6.36
CA SER A 251 -11.23 -18.96 5.38
C SER A 251 -10.88 -19.51 4.00
N GLN A 252 -9.59 -19.60 3.65
CA GLN A 252 -9.13 -20.20 2.39
C GLN A 252 -8.92 -21.71 2.46
N THR A 253 -8.97 -22.29 3.67
CA THR A 253 -8.60 -23.68 3.95
C THR A 253 -9.70 -24.45 4.66
N ASP A 254 -10.92 -23.89 4.74
CA ASP A 254 -12.06 -24.44 5.48
C ASP A 254 -11.74 -24.73 6.97
N ARG A 255 -10.85 -23.92 7.56
CA ARG A 255 -10.52 -23.96 8.99
C ARG A 255 -11.18 -22.77 9.69
N ALA A 256 -11.42 -22.89 10.99
CA ALA A 256 -11.90 -21.81 11.84
C ALA A 256 -10.86 -21.49 12.91
N LEU A 257 -10.71 -20.21 13.24
CA LEU A 257 -9.83 -19.78 14.32
C LEU A 257 -10.49 -20.17 15.66
N GLN A 258 -9.73 -20.79 16.55
CA GLN A 258 -10.22 -21.10 17.90
C GLN A 258 -10.27 -19.81 18.72
N GLU A 259 -11.33 -19.66 19.51
CA GLU A 259 -11.43 -18.57 20.48
C GLU A 259 -10.38 -18.74 21.57
N ILE A 260 -9.85 -17.62 22.08
CA ILE A 260 -9.02 -17.63 23.27
C ILE A 260 -9.98 -17.84 24.43
N GLU A 261 -9.86 -18.98 25.12
CA GLU A 261 -10.63 -19.24 26.34
C GLU A 261 -10.35 -18.12 27.34
N GLU A 262 -11.40 -17.43 27.81
CA GLU A 262 -11.29 -16.48 28.90
C GLU A 262 -10.89 -17.26 30.15
N GLU A 263 -9.81 -16.86 30.82
CA GLU A 263 -9.48 -17.41 32.13
C GLU A 263 -10.66 -17.09 33.06
N GLU A 264 -11.39 -18.12 33.52
CA GLU A 264 -12.40 -17.96 34.56
C GLU A 264 -11.70 -17.35 35.78
N GLU A 265 -12.13 -16.16 36.20
CA GLU A 265 -11.63 -15.53 37.43
C GLU A 265 -11.79 -16.56 38.57
N GLU A 266 -10.67 -17.05 39.11
CA GLU A 266 -10.69 -17.85 40.34
C GLU A 266 -11.38 -16.98 41.39
N GLU A 267 -12.64 -17.31 41.73
CA GLU A 267 -13.35 -16.69 42.84
C GLU A 267 -12.43 -16.78 44.06
N GLU A 268 -11.96 -15.63 44.54
CA GLU A 268 -11.21 -15.54 45.79
C GLU A 268 -12.03 -16.25 46.87
N LEU A 269 -11.57 -17.44 47.27
CA LEU A 269 -12.03 -18.09 48.49
C LEU A 269 -11.61 -17.20 49.65
N VAL A 270 -12.50 -16.28 50.02
CA VAL A 270 -12.35 -15.45 51.22
C VAL A 270 -12.37 -16.38 52.44
N PRO A 271 -11.32 -16.37 53.29
CA PRO A 271 -11.24 -17.22 54.47
C PRO A 271 -12.21 -16.82 55.60
#